data_AF-A0A0Q5UGZ1-F1
#
_entry.id   AF-A0A0Q5UGZ1-F1
#
_cell.length_a   1.000
_cell.length_b   1.000
_cell.length_c   1.000
_cell.angle_alpha   90.00
_cell.angle_beta   90.00
_cell.angle_gamma   90.00
#
_symmetry.space_group_name_H-M   'P 1'
#
loop_
_entity.id
_entity.type
_entity.pdbx_description
1 polymer ?
#
loop_
_entity_poly.entity_id
_entity_poly.type
_entity_poly.pdbx_seq_one_letter_code
_entity_poly.pdbx_strand_id
1 'polypeptide(L)'
;MKKYYLNRGDENLGPFSLEDLREHRISPETMVWFIGLEGWTPARNVRELRPLFESIPGHELTSSQGVEKYYISKMEKESFFLKHIDKFLLLFLFALAVGIIMFLLELNL
;
A
#
# COMPACT_ATOMS: atom_id res chain seq x y z
N MET A 1 0.43 17.43 -8.18
CA MET A 1 1.62 16.57 -8.15
C MET A 1 1.97 16.29 -6.69
N LYS A 2 2.20 15.03 -6.30
CA LYS A 2 2.60 14.70 -4.93
C LYS A 2 4.00 15.24 -4.64
N LYS A 3 4.22 15.66 -3.39
CA LYS A 3 5.49 16.14 -2.89
C LYS A 3 5.97 15.23 -1.78
N TYR A 4 7.19 14.73 -1.92
CA TYR A 4 7.81 13.80 -0.98
C TYR A 4 8.89 14.51 -0.18
N TYR A 5 8.99 14.14 1.08
CA TYR A 5 10.03 14.58 2.00
C TYR A 5 10.82 13.37 2.45
N LEU A 6 12.14 13.49 2.50
CA LEU A 6 13.06 12.45 2.92
C LEU A 6 13.66 12.83 4.26
N ASN A 7 13.75 11.89 5.19
CA ASN A 7 14.50 12.10 6.43
C ASN A 7 15.86 11.41 6.31
N ARG A 8 16.94 12.21 6.40
CA ARG A 8 18.33 11.73 6.35
C ARG A 8 19.04 12.08 7.66
N GLY A 9 18.53 11.58 8.77
CA GLY A 9 19.08 11.81 10.10
C GLY A 9 18.63 13.15 10.66
N ASP A 10 19.48 14.17 10.57
CA ASP A 10 19.28 15.47 11.22
C ASP A 10 18.47 16.47 10.40
N GLU A 11 18.24 16.18 9.12
CA GLU A 11 17.49 17.06 8.22
C GLU A 11 16.42 16.33 7.40
N ASN A 12 15.33 17.07 7.15
CA ASN A 12 14.28 16.67 6.24
C ASN A 12 14.51 17.36 4.90
N LEU A 13 14.82 16.59 3.87
CA LEU A 13 15.06 17.07 2.52
C LEU A 13 13.76 17.06 1.72
N GLY A 14 13.53 18.11 0.93
CA GLY A 14 12.38 18.23 0.04
C GLY A 14 11.80 19.64 0.03
N PRO A 15 10.64 19.85 -0.61
CA PRO A 15 9.79 18.83 -1.25
C PRO A 15 10.32 18.35 -2.62
N PHE A 16 10.38 17.02 -2.81
CA PHE A 16 10.78 16.37 -4.06
C PHE A 16 9.59 15.83 -4.86
N SER A 17 9.74 15.74 -6.18
CA SER A 17 8.87 14.95 -7.04
C SER A 17 9.29 13.47 -7.07
N LEU A 18 8.46 12.61 -7.64
CA LEU A 18 8.79 11.19 -7.79
C LEU A 18 10.03 10.99 -8.67
N GLU A 19 10.15 11.83 -9.70
CA GLU A 19 11.27 11.87 -10.62
C GLU A 19 12.56 12.27 -9.90
N ASP A 20 12.50 13.30 -9.04
CA ASP A 20 13.65 13.72 -8.24
C ASP A 20 14.10 12.59 -7.30
N LEU A 21 13.16 11.86 -6.68
CA LEU A 21 13.49 10.71 -5.82
C LEU A 21 14.23 9.61 -6.57
N ARG A 22 13.88 9.39 -7.84
CA ARG A 22 14.56 8.44 -8.73
C ARG A 22 15.99 8.88 -9.03
N GLU A 23 16.20 10.17 -9.27
CA GLU A 23 17.55 10.73 -9.49
C GLU A 23 18.40 10.69 -8.23
N HIS A 24 17.80 10.94 -7.06
CA HIS A 24 18.48 10.93 -5.77
C HIS A 24 18.86 9.51 -5.28
N ARG A 25 18.46 8.45 -6.00
CA ARG A 25 18.72 7.04 -5.65
C ARG A 25 18.52 6.77 -4.17
N ILE A 26 17.33 7.11 -3.66
CA ILE A 26 16.98 6.82 -2.28
C ILE A 26 17.11 5.32 -2.00
N SER A 27 17.30 4.95 -0.73
CA SER A 27 17.35 3.54 -0.32
C SER A 27 15.98 3.06 0.17
N PRO A 28 15.70 1.74 0.16
CA PRO A 28 14.44 1.20 0.69
C PRO A 28 14.21 1.53 2.17
N GLU A 29 15.30 1.75 2.91
CA GLU A 29 15.34 2.11 4.33
C GLU A 29 15.15 3.62 4.57
N THR A 30 15.26 4.44 3.52
CA THR A 30 15.08 5.89 3.65
C THR A 30 13.68 6.19 4.15
N MET A 31 13.56 6.99 5.21
CA MET A 31 12.27 7.42 5.72
C MET A 31 11.68 8.48 4.80
N VAL A 32 10.46 8.25 4.33
CA VAL A 32 9.74 9.14 3.43
C VAL A 32 8.41 9.55 4.04
N TRP A 33 8.05 10.80 3.85
CA TRP A 33 6.74 11.31 4.20
C TRP A 33 6.15 12.12 3.04
N PHE A 34 4.84 12.06 2.88
CA PHE A 34 4.09 12.91 1.96
C PHE A 34 2.69 13.17 2.54
N ILE A 35 2.03 14.20 2.04
CA ILE A 35 0.68 14.57 2.47
C ILE A 35 -0.28 13.39 2.21
N GLY A 36 -0.77 12.78 3.29
CA GLY A 36 -1.63 11.59 3.25
C GLY A 36 -1.03 10.35 3.92
N LEU A 37 0.25 10.39 4.34
CA LEU A 37 0.82 9.41 5.27
C LEU A 37 0.61 9.84 6.71
N GLU A 38 0.31 8.89 7.58
CA GLU A 38 0.16 9.10 9.03
C GLU A 38 1.47 9.53 9.70
N GLY A 39 2.62 9.21 9.10
CA GLY A 39 3.94 9.58 9.60
C GLY A 39 5.07 9.12 8.70
N TRP A 40 6.31 9.37 9.12
CA TRP A 40 7.51 8.92 8.43
C TRP A 40 7.46 7.41 8.21
N THR A 41 7.50 7.02 6.95
CA THR A 41 7.32 5.63 6.54
C THR A 41 8.54 5.20 5.74
N PRO A 42 9.15 4.03 6.02
CA PRO A 42 10.24 3.52 5.20
C PRO A 42 9.84 3.45 3.72
N ALA A 43 10.71 3.88 2.82
CA ALA A 43 10.38 3.98 1.40
C ALA A 43 9.93 2.64 0.80
N ARG A 44 10.47 1.52 1.31
CA ARG A 44 10.02 0.16 0.95
C ARG A 44 8.52 -0.12 1.23
N ASN A 45 7.97 0.51 2.26
CA ASN A 45 6.57 0.33 2.67
C ASN A 45 5.62 1.22 1.86
N VAL A 46 6.16 2.25 1.20
CA VAL A 46 5.41 3.14 0.33
C VAL A 46 5.26 2.46 -1.03
N ARG A 47 4.05 1.95 -1.32
CA ARG A 47 3.75 1.17 -2.54
C ARG A 47 4.21 1.87 -3.83
N GLU A 48 4.05 3.19 -3.91
CA GLU A 48 4.43 4.00 -5.08
C GLU A 48 5.94 4.19 -5.27
N LEU A 49 6.75 3.97 -4.23
CA LEU A 49 8.21 4.05 -4.30
C LEU A 49 8.87 2.68 -4.52
N ARG A 50 8.14 1.58 -4.35
CA ARG A 50 8.63 0.22 -4.61
C ARG A 50 9.33 0.06 -5.97
N PRO A 51 8.83 0.64 -7.09
CA PRO A 51 9.51 0.53 -8.38
C PRO A 51 10.91 1.19 -8.41
N LEU A 52 11.22 2.10 -7.48
CA LEU A 52 12.54 2.70 -7.33
C LEU A 52 13.57 1.72 -6.74
N PHE A 53 13.11 0.68 -6.04
CA PHE A 53 13.93 -0.27 -5.30
C PHE A 53 13.93 -1.68 -5.87
N GLU A 54 12.85 -2.05 -6.58
CA GLU A 54 12.76 -3.31 -7.30
C GLU A 54 13.67 -3.20 -8.53
N SER A 55 14.97 -3.45 -8.35
CA SER A 55 15.83 -3.88 -9.46
C SER A 55 15.19 -5.15 -10.01
N ILE A 56 14.56 -5.04 -11.18
CA ILE A 56 13.97 -6.17 -11.90
C ILE A 56 15.03 -7.28 -11.90
N PRO A 57 14.77 -8.47 -11.32
CA PRO A 57 15.74 -9.54 -11.33
C PRO A 57 15.89 -9.98 -12.78
N GLY A 58 17.02 -9.61 -13.39
CA GLY A 58 17.55 -10.15 -14.64
C GLY A 58 16.53 -10.51 -15.72
N HIS A 59 15.91 -9.52 -16.34
CA HIS A 59 15.74 -9.56 -17.80
C HIS A 59 15.48 -8.15 -18.32
N GLU A 60 16.14 -7.79 -19.41
CA GLU A 60 15.87 -6.61 -20.23
C GLU A 60 14.35 -6.40 -20.41
N LEU A 61 13.77 -5.45 -19.70
CA LEU A 61 12.43 -4.94 -19.98
C LEU A 61 12.55 -3.67 -20.83
N THR A 62 13.13 -3.81 -22.01
CA THR A 62 12.88 -2.91 -23.14
C THR A 62 11.58 -3.34 -23.82
N SER A 63 10.45 -3.29 -23.12
CA SER A 63 9.13 -3.19 -23.75
C SER A 63 8.07 -2.86 -22.68
N SER A 64 7.39 -1.72 -22.88
CA SER A 64 6.29 -1.21 -22.05
C SER A 64 5.17 -2.25 -21.79
N GLN A 65 5.07 -3.29 -22.62
CA GLN A 65 3.98 -4.25 -22.58
C GLN A 65 4.07 -5.27 -21.43
N GLY A 66 5.28 -5.68 -21.03
CA GLY A 66 5.45 -6.68 -19.96
C GLY A 66 5.11 -6.09 -18.58
N VAL A 67 5.49 -4.83 -18.38
CA VAL A 67 5.26 -4.09 -17.12
C VAL A 67 3.77 -3.81 -16.93
N GLU A 68 3.11 -3.26 -17.95
CA GLU A 68 1.68 -2.96 -17.91
C GLU A 68 0.86 -4.23 -17.66
N LYS A 69 1.17 -5.33 -18.34
CA LYS A 69 0.49 -6.61 -18.14
C LYS A 69 0.66 -7.17 -16.73
N TYR A 70 1.84 -7.04 -16.12
CA TYR A 70 2.08 -7.45 -14.74
C TYR A 70 1.21 -6.64 -13.77
N TYR A 71 1.19 -5.30 -13.89
CA TYR A 71 0.38 -4.45 -13.03
C TYR A 71 -1.12 -4.66 -13.21
N ILE A 72 -1.61 -4.81 -14.46
CA ILE A 72 -3.01 -5.12 -14.75
C ILE A 72 -3.39 -6.48 -14.13
N SER A 73 -2.56 -7.51 -14.31
CA SER A 73 -2.83 -8.85 -13.75
C SER A 73 -2.86 -8.86 -12.22
N LYS A 74 -2.06 -8.01 -11.58
CA LYS A 74 -2.01 -7.86 -10.13
C LYS A 74 -3.22 -7.09 -9.58
N MET A 75 -3.60 -6.00 -10.25
CA MET A 75 -4.76 -5.20 -9.87
C MET A 75 -6.09 -5.94 -10.05
N GLU A 76 -6.22 -6.77 -11.10
CA GLU A 76 -7.40 -7.61 -11.33
C GLU A 76 -7.63 -8.60 -10.18
N LYS A 77 -6.55 -9.22 -9.67
CA LYS A 77 -6.62 -10.10 -8.50
C LYS A 77 -7.07 -9.37 -7.24
N GLU A 78 -6.57 -8.16 -6.96
CA GLU A 78 -7.03 -7.39 -5.78
C GLU A 78 -8.50 -6.93 -5.92
N SER A 79 -8.95 -6.57 -7.11
CA SER A 79 -10.36 -6.23 -7.38
C SER A 79 -11.31 -7.41 -7.14
N PHE A 80 -10.87 -8.64 -7.46
CA PHE A 80 -11.64 -9.86 -7.20
C PHE A 80 -11.91 -10.07 -5.70
N PHE A 81 -10.93 -9.81 -4.83
CA PHE A 81 -11.10 -9.90 -3.38
C PHE A 81 -12.08 -8.85 -2.85
N LEU A 82 -12.00 -7.61 -3.34
CA LEU A 82 -12.90 -6.53 -2.94
C LEU A 82 -14.35 -6.78 -3.38
N LYS A 83 -14.57 -7.41 -4.54
CA LYS A 83 -15.92 -7.68 -5.05
C LYS A 83 -16.73 -8.67 -4.21
N HIS A 84 -16.06 -9.55 -3.47
CA HIS A 84 -16.74 -10.54 -2.63
C HIS A 84 -16.94 -10.04 -1.19
N ILE A 85 -16.32 -8.91 -0.82
CA ILE A 85 -16.24 -8.47 0.58
C ILE A 85 -17.61 -8.09 1.17
N ASP A 86 -18.50 -7.47 0.38
CA ASP A 86 -19.82 -7.03 0.84
C ASP A 86 -20.70 -8.21 1.30
N LYS A 87 -20.61 -9.33 0.60
CA LYS A 87 -21.37 -10.55 0.93
C LYS A 87 -20.82 -11.24 2.17
N PHE A 88 -19.50 -11.23 2.34
CA PHE A 88 -18.86 -11.74 3.56
C PHE A 88 -19.12 -10.85 4.78
N LEU A 89 -19.17 -9.53 4.59
CA LEU A 89 -19.45 -8.56 5.65
C LEU A 89 -20.88 -8.68 6.15
N LEU A 90 -21.86 -8.85 5.25
CA LEU A 90 -23.27 -9.08 5.63
C LEU A 90 -23.43 -10.37 6.45
N LEU A 91 -22.80 -11.47 6.01
CA LEU A 91 -22.84 -12.76 6.71
C LEU A 91 -22.18 -12.67 8.09
N PHE A 92 -21.04 -11.99 8.17
CA PHE A 92 -20.30 -11.78 9.42
C PHE A 92 -21.10 -10.93 10.41
N LEU A 93 -21.70 -9.83 9.95
CA LEU A 93 -22.55 -8.96 10.79
C LEU A 93 -23.76 -9.71 11.35
N PHE A 94 -24.38 -10.55 10.52
CA PHE A 94 -25.50 -11.39 10.93
C PHE A 94 -25.09 -12.40 12.01
N ALA A 95 -23.97 -13.10 11.82
CA ALA A 95 -23.44 -14.05 12.81
C ALA A 95 -23.07 -13.36 14.13
N LEU A 96 -22.48 -12.16 14.06
CA LEU A 96 -22.12 -11.36 15.23
C LEU A 96 -23.36 -10.90 16.00
N ALA A 97 -24.41 -10.44 15.32
CA ALA A 97 -25.66 -10.04 15.96
C ALA A 97 -26.33 -11.22 16.69
N VAL A 98 -26.36 -12.40 16.07
CA VAL A 98 -26.89 -13.62 16.70
C VAL A 98 -26.07 -13.99 17.95
N GLY A 99 -24.74 -13.94 17.87
CA GLY A 99 -23.86 -14.21 18.99
C GLY A 99 -24.05 -13.22 20.15
N ILE A 100 -24.20 -11.92 19.84
CA ILE A 100 -24.44 -10.88 20.84
C ILE A 100 -25.80 -11.10 21.54
N ILE A 101 -26.85 -11.44 20.78
CA ILE A 101 -28.18 -11.71 21.35
C ILE A 101 -28.13 -12.92 22.29
N MET A 102 -27.45 -14.00 21.89
CA MET A 102 -27.24 -15.18 22.73
C MET A 102 -26.47 -14.83 24.02
N PHE A 103 -25.40 -14.05 23.91
CA PHE A 103 -24.60 -13.62 25.06
C PHE A 103 -25.37 -12.73 26.04
N LEU A 104 -26.21 -11.82 25.52
CA LEU A 104 -27.06 -10.96 26.36
C LEU A 104 -28.16 -11.74 27.08
N LEU A 105 -28.70 -12.80 26.46
CA LEU A 105 -29.66 -13.70 27.11
C LEU A 105 -29.03 -14.48 28.27
N GLU A 106 -27.76 -14.90 28.12
CA GLU A 106 -27.02 -15.64 29.15
C GLU A 106 -26.56 -14.76 30.32
N LEU A 107 -26.36 -13.45 30.09
CA LEU A 107 -26.08 -12.47 31.16
C LEU A 107 -27.31 -12.05 31.97
N ASN A 108 -28.51 -12.26 31.43
CA ASN A 108 -29.78 -11.85 32.04
C ASN A 108 -30.51 -13.02 32.75
N LEU A 109 -29.86 -14.17 32.87
CA LEU A 109 -30.32 -15.36 33.59
C LEU A 109 -29.52 -15.54 34.88
#